data_AF-A0A2V8M1V8-F1
#
_entry.id   AF-A0A2V8M1V8-F1
#
_cell.length_a   1.000
_cell.length_b   1.000
_cell.length_c   1.000
_cell.angle_alpha   90.00
_cell.angle_beta   90.00
_cell.angle_gamma   90.00
#
_symmetry.space_group_name_H-M   'P 1'
#
loop_
_entity.id
_entity.type
_entity.pdbx_description
1 polymer ?
#
loop_
_entity_poly.entity_id
_entity_poly.type
_entity_poly.pdbx_seq_one_letter_code
_entity_poly.pdbx_strand_id
1 'polypeptide(L)' 'MQVQVLRDRQPIITTPLKEVSTAGLQDLNRISSGGDLSLESLAPGRYLLLITVIDRVSKTSASQELRFEVE' A
#
# COMPACT_ATOMS: atom_id res chain seq x y z
N MET A 1 -6.75 2.20 4.50
CA MET A 1 -5.57 1.61 3.84
C MET A 1 -4.53 2.69 3.64
N GLN A 2 -3.27 2.36 3.86
CA GLN A 2 -2.12 3.22 3.60
C GLN A 2 -1.11 2.45 2.76
N VAL A 3 -0.51 3.13 1.80
CA VAL A 3 0.55 2.60 0.95
C VAL A 3 1.84 3.35 1.23
N GLN A 4 2.93 2.61 1.40
CA GLN A 4 4.28 3.16 1.58
C GLN A 4 5.25 2.53 0.58
N VAL A 5 6.20 3.33 0.10
CA VAL A 5 7.38 2.84 -0.63
C VAL A 5 8.58 2.98 0.27
N LEU A 6 9.31 1.89 0.45
CA LEU A 6 10.49 1.81 1.29
C LEU A 6 11.73 1.58 0.42
N ARG A 7 12.82 2.29 0.76
CA ARG A 7 14.19 2.02 0.29
C ARG A 7 15.05 1.79 1.52
N ASP A 8 15.83 0.71 1.55
CA ASP A 8 16.69 0.37 2.70
C ASP A 8 15.94 0.38 4.05
N ARG A 9 14.69 -0.12 4.03
CA ARG A 9 13.74 -0.14 5.17
C ARG A 9 13.28 1.23 5.67
N GLN A 10 13.58 2.31 4.95
CA GLN A 10 13.10 3.65 5.26
C GLN A 10 11.95 4.04 4.30
N PRO A 11 10.81 4.53 4.81
CA PRO A 11 9.73 5.01 3.97
C PRO A 11 10.15 6.30 3.25
N ILE A 12 10.16 6.26 1.93
CA ILE A 12 10.47 7.41 1.07
C ILE A 12 9.20 8.02 0.44
N ILE A 13 8.14 7.22 0.31
CA ILE A 13 6.81 7.69 -0.03
C ILE A 13 5.84 7.13 0.99
N THR A 14 4.96 7.97 1.52
CA THR A 14 3.83 7.56 2.36
C THR A 14 2.59 8.26 1.85
N THR A 15 1.62 7.47 1.39
CA THR A 15 0.33 8.01 0.94
C THR A 15 -0.56 8.38 2.13
N PRO A 16 -1.49 9.32 1.97
CA PRO A 16 -2.55 9.57 2.94
C PRO A 16 -3.37 8.29 3.19
N LEU A 17 -3.91 8.15 4.40
CA LEU A 17 -4.80 7.06 4.71
C LEU A 17 -6.09 7.18 3.88
N LYS A 18 -6.31 6.21 2.99
CA LYS A 18 -7.50 6.12 2.13
C LYS A 18 -8.53 5.18 2.74
N GLU A 19 -9.79 5.58 2.76
CA GLU A 19 -10.89 4.70 3.14
C GLU A 19 -11.11 3.64 2.05
N VAL A 20 -11.42 2.42 2.48
CA VAL A 20 -11.65 1.30 1.57
C VAL A 20 -13.02 0.74 1.88
N SER A 21 -13.94 0.88 0.92
CA SER A 21 -15.28 0.31 1.05
C SER A 21 -15.23 -1.17 0.73
N THR A 22 -15.71 -1.99 1.65
CA THR A 22 -15.92 -3.44 1.46
C THR A 22 -17.39 -3.79 1.28
N ALA A 23 -18.29 -2.78 1.30
CA ALA A 23 -19.72 -2.99 1.16
C ALA A 23 -20.05 -3.60 -0.21
N GLY A 24 -20.69 -4.78 -0.22
CA GLY A 24 -21.07 -5.49 -1.44
C GLY A 24 -19.95 -6.32 -2.09
N LEU A 25 -18.75 -6.38 -1.52
CA LEU A 25 -17.70 -7.29 -2.00
C LEU A 25 -18.03 -8.73 -1.58
N GLN A 26 -18.10 -9.64 -2.56
CA GLN A 26 -18.25 -11.08 -2.31
C GLN A 26 -16.91 -11.75 -1.95
N ASP A 27 -15.78 -11.14 -2.34
CA ASP A 27 -14.44 -11.64 -2.04
C ASP A 27 -13.59 -10.55 -1.38
N LEU A 28 -13.45 -10.66 -0.05
CA LEU A 28 -12.64 -9.75 0.75
C LEU A 28 -11.12 -9.96 0.55
N ASN A 29 -10.69 -11.00 -0.17
CA ASN A 29 -9.29 -11.17 -0.57
C ASN A 29 -8.92 -10.37 -1.82
N ARG A 30 -9.89 -9.75 -2.49
CA ARG A 30 -9.70 -8.99 -3.73
C ARG A 30 -10.30 -7.59 -3.63
N ILE A 31 -9.77 -6.83 -2.66
CA ILE A 31 -10.20 -5.45 -2.47
C ILE A 31 -9.49 -4.56 -3.49
N SER A 32 -10.24 -4.10 -4.49
CA SER A 32 -9.72 -3.14 -5.47
C SER A 32 -9.41 -1.82 -4.78
N SER A 33 -8.13 -1.41 -4.83
CA SER A 33 -7.71 -0.11 -4.34
C SER A 33 -7.22 0.72 -5.52
N GLY A 34 -8.11 1.56 -6.07
CA GLY A 34 -7.77 2.47 -7.18
C GLY A 34 -6.92 3.63 -6.71
N GLY A 35 -5.68 3.37 -6.27
CA GLY A 35 -4.72 4.38 -5.88
C GLY A 35 -3.60 4.48 -6.91
N ASP A 36 -3.38 5.69 -7.42
CA ASP A 36 -2.21 5.98 -8.26
C ASP A 36 -1.02 6.35 -7.37
N LEU A 37 0.15 5.81 -7.71
CA LEU A 37 1.41 6.10 -7.07
C LEU A 37 2.41 6.47 -8.17
N SER A 38 2.79 7.75 -8.24
CA SER A 38 3.80 8.18 -9.21
C SER A 38 5.18 7.65 -8.80
N LEU A 39 5.85 6.99 -9.74
CA LEU A 39 7.22 6.48 -9.58
C LEU A 39 8.26 7.44 -10.17
N GLU A 40 7.85 8.54 -10.81
CA GLU A 40 8.71 9.41 -11.62
C GLU A 40 9.86 10.05 -10.83
N SER A 41 9.67 10.27 -9.52
CA SER A 41 10.69 10.86 -8.65
C SER A 41 11.61 9.82 -7.99
N LEU A 42 11.43 8.52 -8.27
CA LEU A 42 12.26 7.47 -7.69
C LEU A 42 13.54 7.31 -8.49
N ALA A 43 14.68 7.38 -7.81
CA ALA A 43 15.96 7.01 -8.43
C ALA A 43 15.96 5.52 -8.80
N PRO A 44 16.74 5.08 -9.80
CA PRO A 44 16.86 3.67 -10.11
C PRO A 44 17.29 2.82 -8.91
N GLY A 45 16.77 1.60 -8.85
CA GLY A 45 17.09 0.61 -7.83
C GLY A 45 15.89 -0.15 -7.26
N ARG A 46 16.14 -0.85 -6.15
CA ARG A 46 15.18 -1.77 -5.52
C ARG A 46 14.38 -1.11 -4.42
N TYR A 47 13.10 -1.43 -4.39
CA TYR A 47 12.13 -0.88 -3.46
C TYR A 47 11.22 -1.96 -2.89
N LEU A 48 10.58 -1.63 -1.77
CA LEU A 48 9.53 -2.42 -1.16
C LEU A 48 8.26 -1.58 -1.07
N LEU A 49 7.18 -2.06 -1.66
CA LEU A 49 5.84 -1.54 -1.49
C LEU A 49 5.20 -2.23 -0.28
N LEU A 50 4.84 -1.45 0.73
CA LEU A 50 4.13 -1.92 1.91
C LEU A 50 2.71 -1.35 1.88
N ILE A 51 1.72 -2.25 1.83
CA ILE A 51 0.30 -1.90 1.87
C ILE A 51 -0.25 -2.36 3.21
N THR A 52 -0.83 -1.42 3.97
CA THR A 52 -1.42 -1.71 5.28
C THR A 52 -2.89 -1.33 5.29
N VAL A 53 -3.75 -2.28 5.65
CA VAL A 53 -5.19 -2.07 5.89
C VAL A 53 -5.43 -2.14 7.38
N ILE A 54 -6.21 -1.18 7.90
CA ILE A 54 -6.57 -1.11 9.31
C ILE A 54 -8.09 -1.23 9.37
N ASP A 55 -8.57 -2.25 10.07
CA ASP A 55 -9.96 -2.33 10.50
C ASP A 55 -10.10 -1.56 11.82
N ARG A 56 -10.82 -0.44 11.76
CA ARG A 56 -11.02 0.43 12.92
C ARG A 56 -12.04 -0.12 13.92
N VAL A 57 -12.92 -1.03 13.52
CA VAL A 57 -13.94 -1.63 14.39
C VAL A 57 -13.30 -2.69 15.28
N SER A 58 -12.60 -3.65 14.67
CA SER A 58 -11.89 -4.70 15.41
C SER A 58 -10.52 -4.26 15.93
N LYS A 59 -10.03 -3.07 15.54
CA LYS A 59 -8.70 -2.53 15.85
C LYS A 59 -7.56 -3.45 15.41
N THR A 60 -7.77 -4.15 14.29
CA THR A 60 -6.77 -5.04 13.70
C THR A 60 -6.18 -4.42 12.44
N SER A 61 -4.99 -4.90 12.05
CA SER A 61 -4.38 -4.52 10.79
C SER A 61 -3.84 -5.73 10.06
N ALA A 62 -3.84 -5.65 8.74
CA ALA A 62 -3.21 -6.60 7.84
C ALA A 62 -2.27 -5.84 6.92
N SER A 63 -1.10 -6.41 6.65
CA SER A 63 -0.09 -5.79 5.79
C SER A 63 0.39 -6.76 4.73
N GLN A 64 0.72 -6.24 3.57
CA GLN A 64 1.28 -6.99 2.46
C GLN A 64 2.49 -6.25 1.88
N GLU A 65 3.53 -7.02 1.55
CA GLU A 65 4.76 -6.51 0.98
C GLU A 65 4.93 -6.99 -0.46
N LEU A 66 5.39 -6.10 -1.34
CA LEU A 66 5.76 -6.40 -2.72
C LEU A 66 7.11 -5.77 -3.04
N ARG A 67 8.02 -6.51 -3.65
CA ARG A 67 9.32 -5.99 -4.11
C ARG A 67 9.22 -5.58 -5.58
N PHE A 68 9.80 -4.43 -5.91
CA PHE A 68 9.90 -3.96 -7.29
C PHE A 68 11.22 -3.22 -7.54
N GLU A 69 11.55 -3.04 -8.80
CA GLU A 69 12.76 -2.35 -9.27
C GLU A 69 12.35 -1.23 -10.24
N VAL A 70 13.04 -0.10 -10.15
CA VAL A 70 12.92 1.04 -11.07
C VAL A 70 14.21 1.11 -11.88
N GLU A 71 14.09 1.15 -13.21
CA GLU A 71 15.20 1.24 -14.16
C GLU A 71 15.51 2.69 -14.56
#